data_AF-A0A2A7SKH0-F1
#
_entry.id   AF-A0A2A7SKH0-F1
#
_cell.length_a   1.000
_cell.length_b   1.000
_cell.length_c   1.000
_cell.angle_alpha   90.00
_cell.angle_beta   90.00
_cell.angle_gamma   90.00
#
_symmetry.space_group_name_H-M   'P 1'
#
loop_
_entity.id
_entity.type
_entity.pdbx_description
1 polymer ?
#
loop_
_entity_poly.entity_id
_entity_poly.type
_entity_poly.pdbx_seq_one_letter_code
_entity_poly.pdbx_strand_id
1 'polypeptide(L)'
;MEIDNKNIMNRLKRTEGQIRGIQKMIDEDKECMDVITQLSAVRSSIDRVMGMIVAENLKDCLEHPENSPEEQAKKMEQAINMIIKK
;
A
#
# COMPACT_ATOMS: atom_id res chain seq x y z
N MET A 1 10.94 -11.27 7.68
CA MET A 1 10.40 -10.42 6.61
C MET A 1 11.35 -9.28 6.31
N GLU A 2 12.40 -9.53 5.52
CA GLU A 2 13.10 -8.44 4.84
C GLU A 2 12.24 -8.06 3.65
N ILE A 3 11.32 -7.11 3.85
CA ILE A 3 10.73 -6.40 2.71
C ILE A 3 11.92 -5.86 1.91
N ASP A 4 11.99 -6.08 0.58
CA ASP A 4 12.89 -5.31 -0.28
C ASP A 4 12.48 -3.83 -0.20
N ASN A 5 13.02 -3.21 0.85
CA ASN A 5 12.46 -2.07 1.54
C ASN A 5 12.57 -0.83 0.66
N LYS A 6 13.55 -0.83 -0.26
CA LYS A 6 13.86 0.32 -1.10
C LYS A 6 12.70 0.69 -2.02
N ASN A 7 12.04 -0.29 -2.65
CA ASN A 7 10.96 -0.01 -3.59
C ASN A 7 9.70 0.53 -2.92
N ILE A 8 9.29 -0.08 -1.79
CA ILE A 8 8.15 0.38 -0.99
C ILE A 8 8.45 1.75 -0.37
N MET A 9 9.63 1.94 0.21
CA MET A 9 10.01 3.24 0.80
C MET A 9 10.12 4.34 -0.23
N ASN A 10 10.64 4.06 -1.43
CA ASN A 10 10.69 5.04 -2.50
C ASN A 10 9.27 5.46 -2.95
N ARG A 11 8.30 4.53 -2.96
CA ARG A 11 6.89 4.87 -3.21
C ARG A 11 6.31 5.74 -2.11
N LEU A 12 6.52 5.35 -0.84
CA LEU A 12 6.03 6.12 0.31
C LEU A 12 6.61 7.54 0.34
N LYS A 13 7.92 7.72 0.11
CA LYS A 13 8.56 9.04 0.00
C LYS A 13 7.96 9.90 -1.12
N ARG A 14 7.62 9.28 -2.27
CA ARG A 14 6.93 10.01 -3.34
C ARG A 14 5.52 10.40 -2.94
N THR A 15 4.76 9.50 -2.33
CA THR A 15 3.41 9.79 -1.80
C THR A 15 3.44 10.93 -0.77
N GLU A 16 4.43 10.94 0.12
CA GLU A 16 4.67 12.02 1.07
C GLU A 16 4.88 13.36 0.34
N GLY A 17 5.71 13.38 -0.69
CA GLY A 17 5.91 14.57 -1.54
C GLY A 17 4.62 15.04 -2.22
N GLN A 18 3.77 14.11 -2.69
CA GLN A 18 2.46 14.45 -3.26
C GLN A 18 1.52 15.07 -2.22
N ILE A 19 1.49 14.53 -0.99
CA ILE A 19 0.69 15.09 0.11
C ILE A 19 1.14 16.53 0.43
N ARG A 20 2.45 16.78 0.51
CA ARG A 20 2.99 18.14 0.68
C ARG A 20 2.60 19.08 -0.47
N GLY A 21 2.61 18.57 -1.69
CA GLY A 21 2.12 19.31 -2.86
C GLY A 21 0.64 19.69 -2.75
N ILE A 22 -0.20 18.76 -2.29
CA ILE A 22 -1.64 18.98 -2.08
C ILE A 22 -1.87 20.04 -0.99
N GLN A 23 -1.12 19.99 0.12
CA GLN A 23 -1.20 21.02 1.17
C GLN A 23 -0.94 22.42 0.58
N LYS A 24 0.13 22.55 -0.22
CA LYS A 24 0.44 23.81 -0.92
C LYS A 24 -0.66 24.23 -1.91
N MET A 25 -1.28 23.29 -2.62
CA MET A 25 -2.42 23.61 -3.50
C MET A 25 -3.60 24.17 -2.73
N ILE A 26 -3.86 23.66 -1.52
CA ILE A 26 -4.93 24.16 -0.65
C ILE A 26 -4.55 25.56 -0.14
N ASP A 27 -3.31 25.76 0.32
CA ASP A 27 -2.83 27.06 0.79
C ASP A 27 -2.82 28.15 -0.32
N GLU A 28 -2.70 27.74 -1.57
CA GLU A 28 -2.74 28.61 -2.76
C GLU A 28 -4.15 28.74 -3.38
N ASP A 29 -5.20 28.29 -2.68
CA ASP A 29 -6.60 28.33 -3.14
C ASP A 29 -6.81 27.76 -4.57
N LYS A 30 -6.13 26.64 -4.88
CA LYS A 30 -6.30 25.96 -6.18
C LYS A 30 -7.71 25.37 -6.31
N GLU A 31 -8.14 25.19 -7.56
CA GLU A 31 -9.42 24.60 -7.92
C GLU A 31 -9.65 23.24 -7.23
N CYS A 32 -10.85 23.07 -6.64
CA CYS A 32 -11.23 21.87 -5.92
C CYS A 32 -11.05 20.60 -6.76
N MET A 33 -11.34 20.68 -8.06
CA MET A 33 -11.19 19.54 -8.97
C MET A 33 -9.73 19.07 -9.07
N ASP A 34 -8.78 20.00 -9.15
CA ASP A 34 -7.36 19.68 -9.24
C ASP A 34 -6.86 19.02 -7.93
N VAL A 35 -7.30 19.55 -6.79
CA VAL A 35 -6.99 18.98 -5.46
C VAL A 35 -7.52 17.55 -5.34
N ILE A 36 -8.76 17.30 -5.76
CA ILE A 36 -9.38 15.96 -5.75
C ILE A 36 -8.66 15.00 -6.68
N THR A 37 -8.21 15.46 -7.85
CA THR A 37 -7.39 14.65 -8.77
C THR A 37 -6.08 14.22 -8.11
N GLN A 38 -5.38 15.12 -7.42
CA GLN A 38 -4.14 14.78 -6.71
C GLN A 38 -4.38 13.84 -5.52
N LEU A 39 -5.44 14.06 -4.73
CA LEU A 39 -5.83 13.15 -3.65
C LEU A 39 -6.13 11.74 -4.17
N SER A 40 -6.80 11.64 -5.32
CA SER A 40 -7.08 10.35 -5.99
C SER A 40 -5.80 9.65 -6.45
N ALA A 41 -4.80 10.41 -6.89
CA ALA A 41 -3.48 9.87 -7.23
C ALA A 41 -2.75 9.36 -5.98
N VAL A 42 -2.83 10.07 -4.85
CA VAL A 42 -2.30 9.63 -3.55
C VAL A 42 -2.97 8.33 -3.11
N ARG A 43 -4.30 8.26 -3.13
CA ARG A 43 -5.05 7.03 -2.83
C ARG A 43 -4.57 5.86 -3.66
N SER A 44 -4.48 6.04 -4.97
CA SER A 44 -3.99 5.01 -5.90
C SER A 44 -2.56 4.57 -5.61
N SER A 45 -1.69 5.49 -5.16
CA SER A 45 -0.31 5.18 -4.76
C SER A 45 -0.28 4.31 -3.50
N ILE A 46 -1.11 4.65 -2.50
CA ILE A 46 -1.25 3.90 -1.25
C ILE A 46 -1.80 2.49 -1.51
N ASP A 47 -2.84 2.37 -2.32
CA ASP A 47 -3.43 1.08 -2.72
C ASP A 47 -2.38 0.14 -3.32
N ARG A 48 -1.48 0.68 -4.15
CA ARG A 48 -0.36 -0.10 -4.71
C ARG A 48 0.64 -0.54 -3.65
N VAL A 49 0.98 0.33 -2.69
CA VAL A 49 1.90 -0.02 -1.60
C VAL A 49 1.30 -1.11 -0.71
N MET A 50 0.01 -1.01 -0.37
CA MET A 50 -0.70 -2.05 0.38
C MET A 50 -0.65 -3.40 -0.37
N GLY A 51 -0.95 -3.39 -1.68
CA GLY A 51 -0.89 -4.60 -2.51
C GLY A 51 0.52 -5.21 -2.56
N MET A 52 1.58 -4.39 -2.62
CA MET A 52 2.96 -4.88 -2.58
C MET A 52 3.31 -5.55 -1.25
N ILE A 53 2.88 -4.98 -0.13
CA ILE A 53 3.14 -5.55 1.21
C ILE A 53 2.43 -6.89 1.38
N VAL A 54 1.16 -6.97 0.95
CA VAL A 54 0.40 -8.23 1.03
C VAL A 54 0.97 -9.28 0.07
N ALA A 55 1.41 -8.90 -1.13
CA ALA A 55 2.08 -9.82 -2.05
C ALA A 55 3.36 -10.40 -1.45
N GLU A 56 4.17 -9.57 -0.77
CA GLU A 56 5.37 -10.03 -0.07
C GLU A 56 5.01 -10.97 1.09
N ASN A 57 3.96 -10.65 1.84
CA ASN A 57 3.48 -11.53 2.92
C ASN A 57 2.97 -12.89 2.39
N LEU A 58 2.25 -12.90 1.26
CA LEU A 58 1.81 -14.14 0.60
C LEU A 58 3.00 -14.96 0.10
N LYS A 59 4.01 -14.30 -0.48
CA LYS A 59 5.26 -14.95 -0.89
C LYS A 59 5.97 -15.58 0.30
N ASP A 60 6.10 -14.85 1.42
CA ASP A 60 6.68 -15.36 2.66
C ASP A 60 5.93 -16.59 3.20
N CYS A 61 4.59 -16.60 3.11
CA CYS A 61 3.81 -17.78 3.47
C CYS A 61 4.13 -19.00 2.59
N LEU A 62 4.46 -18.81 1.31
CA LEU A 62 4.81 -19.89 0.39
C LEU A 62 6.25 -20.38 0.58
N GLU A 63 7.19 -19.47 0.87
CA GLU A 63 8.60 -19.78 1.10
C GLU A 63 8.85 -20.37 2.50
N HIS A 64 8.03 -20.00 3.48
CA HIS A 64 8.10 -20.44 4.86
C HIS A 64 6.76 -21.03 5.32
N PRO A 65 6.38 -22.22 4.84
CA PRO A 65 5.11 -22.84 5.16
C PRO A 65 5.05 -23.28 6.64
N GLU A 66 3.87 -23.15 7.24
CA GLU A 66 3.60 -23.67 8.58
C GLU A 66 3.53 -25.21 8.59
N ASN A 67 3.72 -25.81 9.77
CA ASN A 67 3.70 -27.27 9.92
C ASN A 67 2.29 -27.88 9.77
N SER A 68 1.24 -27.09 10.05
CA SER A 68 -0.15 -27.49 9.88
C SER A 68 -0.76 -26.87 8.63
N PRO A 69 -1.42 -27.67 7.74
CA PRO A 69 -2.18 -27.14 6.62
C PRO A 69 -3.26 -26.13 7.03
N GLU A 70 -3.86 -26.29 8.21
CA GLU A 70 -4.92 -25.41 8.72
C GLU A 70 -4.35 -24.05 9.14
N GLU A 71 -3.17 -24.03 9.77
CA GLU A 71 -2.48 -22.80 10.15
C GLU A 71 -2.00 -22.04 8.91
N GLN A 72 -1.46 -22.77 7.93
CA GLN A 72 -1.07 -22.22 6.64
C GLN A 72 -2.25 -21.56 5.91
N ALA A 73 -3.38 -22.27 5.82
CA ALA A 73 -4.60 -21.76 5.18
C ALA A 73 -5.10 -20.48 5.87
N LYS A 74 -5.11 -20.46 7.21
CA LYS A 74 -5.52 -19.29 7.99
C LYS A 74 -4.62 -18.07 7.76
N LYS A 75 -3.30 -18.28 7.70
CA LYS A 75 -2.32 -17.21 7.44
C LYS A 75 -2.50 -16.62 6.04
N MET A 76 -2.70 -17.46 5.03
CA MET A 76 -2.98 -17.03 3.66
C MET A 76 -4.33 -16.28 3.55
N GLU A 77 -5.37 -16.78 4.22
CA GLU A 77 -6.69 -16.12 4.26
C GLU A 77 -6.60 -14.72 4.87
N GLN A 78 -5.85 -14.56 5.96
CA GLN A 78 -5.60 -13.26 6.59
C GLN A 78 -4.96 -12.26 5.61
N ALA A 79 -3.93 -12.69 4.87
CA ALA A 79 -3.26 -11.86 3.88
C ALA A 79 -4.20 -11.44 2.75
N ILE A 80 -4.98 -12.39 2.21
CA ILE A 80 -5.97 -12.12 1.15
C ILE A 80 -7.02 -11.10 1.62
N ASN A 81 -7.51 -11.24 2.84
CA ASN A 81 -8.52 -10.36 3.42
C ASN A 81 -8.04 -8.91 3.60
N MET A 82 -6.72 -8.66 3.66
CA MET A 82 -6.16 -7.30 3.72
C MET A 82 -6.36 -6.51 2.41
N ILE A 83 -6.56 -7.17 1.27
CA ILE A 83 -6.81 -6.50 -0.03
C ILE A 83 -8.31 -6.49 -0.38
N ILE A 84 -9.04 -7.54 -0.03
CA ILE A 84 -10.44 -7.72 -0.47
C ILE A 84 -11.43 -6.84 0.32
N LYS A 85 -11.12 -6.51 1.58
CA LYS A 85 -11.98 -5.61 2.37
C LYS A 85 -11.84 -4.17 1.88
N LYS A 86 -12.66 -3.79 0.91
CA LYS A 86 -13.09 -2.41 0.66
C LYS A 86 -14.20 -2.00 1.61
#